data_AF-A0A6V7HUR9-F1
#
_entry.id   AF-A0A6V7HUR9-F1
#
_cell.length_a   1.000
_cell.length_b   1.000
_cell.length_c   1.000
_cell.angle_alpha   90.00
_cell.angle_beta   90.00
_cell.angle_gamma   90.00
#
_symmetry.space_group_name_H-M   'P 1'
#
loop_
_entity.id
_entity.type
_entity.pdbx_description
1 polymer ?
#
loop_
_entity_poly.entity_id
_entity_poly.type
_entity_poly.pdbx_seq_one_letter_code
_entity_poly.pdbx_strand_id
1 'polypeptide(L)' 'MDHMTRAKEYAEYNTITMTRAKAFIKEFSGELKQLTGKIIDIGCGPGNVTHDVLLPHLAEDGVIV' A
#
# COMPACT_ATOMS: atom_id res chain seq x y z
N MET A 1 -24.54 -7.59 6.41
CA MET A 1 -23.51 -6.54 6.29
C MET A 1 -23.00 -6.60 4.87
N ASP A 2 -23.14 -5.52 4.09
CA ASP A 2 -22.68 -5.53 2.70
C ASP A 2 -21.14 -5.44 2.62
N HIS A 3 -20.59 -5.76 1.45
CA HIS A 3 -19.15 -5.78 1.22
C HIS A 3 -18.50 -4.39 1.28
N MET A 4 -19.24 -3.32 0.99
CA MET A 4 -18.70 -1.95 0.99
C MET A 4 -18.52 -1.41 2.40
N THR A 5 -19.42 -1.78 3.30
CA THR A 5 -19.30 -1.52 4.74
C THR A 5 -18.02 -2.14 5.29
N ARG A 6 -17.71 -3.40 4.92
CA ARG A 6 -16.48 -4.08 5.37
C ARG A 6 -15.19 -3.47 4.82
N ALA A 7 -15.20 -2.98 3.59
CA ALA A 7 -14.04 -2.31 3.00
C ALA A 7 -13.75 -0.97 3.70
N LYS A 8 -14.80 -0.20 3.98
CA LYS A 8 -14.69 1.06 4.72
C LYS A 8 -14.21 0.81 6.15
N GLU A 9 -14.80 -0.15 6.86
CA GLU A 9 -14.36 -0.54 8.22
C GLU A 9 -12.91 -1.01 8.22
N TYR A 10 -12.48 -1.81 7.24
CA TYR A 10 -11.09 -2.21 7.14
C TYR A 10 -10.18 -0.99 6.94
N ALA A 11 -10.55 -0.05 6.06
CA ALA A 11 -9.76 1.17 5.85
C ALA A 11 -9.68 2.07 7.11
N GLU A 12 -10.76 2.12 7.91
CA GLU A 12 -10.84 2.92 9.14
C GLU A 12 -10.12 2.27 10.33
N TYR A 13 -10.08 0.93 10.40
CA TYR A 13 -9.54 0.17 11.54
C TYR A 13 -8.29 -0.67 11.19
N ASN A 14 -7.37 -0.14 10.37
CA ASN A 14 -6.15 -0.84 9.92
C ASN A 14 -4.84 -0.36 10.55
N THR A 15 -4.86 0.27 11.72
CA THR A 15 -3.67 0.88 12.36
C THR A 15 -2.43 -0.02 12.41
N ILE A 16 -2.62 -1.32 12.69
CA ILE A 16 -1.52 -2.30 12.73
C ILE A 16 -0.91 -2.49 11.34
N THR A 17 -1.74 -2.65 10.31
CA THR A 17 -1.31 -2.79 8.92
C THR A 17 -0.57 -1.54 8.45
N MET A 18 -1.09 -0.34 8.76
CA MET A 18 -0.43 0.93 8.47
C MET A 18 0.95 1.03 9.13
N THR A 19 1.05 0.62 10.40
CA THR A 19 2.32 0.66 11.15
C THR A 19 3.34 -0.30 10.56
N ARG A 20 2.93 -1.52 10.22
CA ARG A 20 3.80 -2.52 9.58
C ARG A 20 4.23 -2.09 8.18
N ALA A 21 3.33 -1.51 7.39
CA ALA A 21 3.65 -0.98 6.08
C ALA A 21 4.72 0.12 6.18
N LYS A 22 4.57 1.08 7.10
CA LYS A 22 5.59 2.13 7.32
C LYS A 22 6.95 1.56 7.73
N ALA A 23 6.96 0.53 8.59
CA ALA A 23 8.21 -0.14 8.97
C ALA A 23 8.87 -0.83 7.77
N PHE A 24 8.08 -1.53 6.95
CA PHE A 24 8.53 -2.16 5.72
C PHE A 24 9.11 -1.12 4.74
N ILE A 25 8.41 0.00 4.49
CA ILE A 25 8.92 1.06 3.62
C ILE A 25 10.28 1.59 4.13
N LYS A 26 10.41 1.78 5.44
CA LYS A 26 11.66 2.26 6.04
C LYS A 26 12.81 1.27 5.80
N GLU A 27 12.55 -0.02 5.94
CA GLU A 27 13.53 -1.07 5.75
C GLU A 27 13.94 -1.22 4.28
N PHE A 28 12.98 -1.18 3.35
CA PHE A 28 13.19 -1.48 1.93
C PHE A 28 13.19 -0.24 1.01
N SER A 29 13.42 0.95 1.56
CA SER A 29 13.31 2.21 0.81
C SER A 29 14.24 2.30 -0.41
N GLY A 30 15.37 1.58 -0.41
CA GLY A 30 16.31 1.55 -1.53
C GLY A 30 15.83 0.63 -2.66
N GLU A 31 15.23 -0.50 -2.30
CA GLU A 31 14.66 -1.49 -3.21
C GLU A 31 13.38 -0.97 -3.86
N LEU A 32 12.53 -0.27 -3.11
CA LEU A 32 11.31 0.33 -3.65
C LEU A 32 11.59 1.37 -4.74
N LYS A 33 12.70 2.10 -4.65
CA LYS A 33 13.16 3.04 -5.68
C LYS A 33 13.67 2.36 -6.95
N GLN A 34 13.88 1.04 -6.92
CA GLN A 34 14.28 0.25 -8.08
C GLN A 34 13.08 -0.39 -8.78
N LEU A 35 11.88 -0.31 -8.19
CA LEU A 35 10.66 -0.80 -8.81
C LEU A 35 10.15 0.21 -9.84
N THR A 36 10.26 -0.15 -11.11
CA THR A 36 9.85 0.67 -12.25
C THR A 36 8.78 -0.05 -13.08
N GLY A 37 8.04 0.70 -13.90
CA GLY A 37 6.99 0.14 -14.75
C GLY A 37 5.75 -0.34 -13.97
N LYS A 38 5.11 -1.42 -14.43
CA LYS A 38 3.85 -1.91 -13.85
C LYS A 38 4.11 -2.86 -12.68
N ILE A 39 3.57 -2.52 -11.51
CA ILE A 39 3.70 -3.26 -10.27
C ILE A 39 2.32 -3.75 -9.84
N ILE A 40 2.23 -5.01 -9.41
CA ILE A 40 0.97 -5.59 -8.91
C ILE A 40 1.04 -5.69 -7.39
N ASP A 41 0.10 -5.05 -6.69
CA ASP A 41 -0.05 -5.17 -5.23
C ASP A 41 -1.10 -6.24 -4.88
N ILE A 42 -0.63 -7.45 -4.59
CA ILE A 42 -1.49 -8.60 -4.31
C ILE A 42 -2.00 -8.51 -2.87
N GLY A 43 -3.32 -8.39 -2.72
CA GLY A 43 -3.95 -8.32 -1.40
C GLY A 43 -4.01 -6.90 -0.82
N CYS A 44 -4.06 -5.88 -1.68
CA CYS A 44 -4.13 -4.46 -1.31
C CYS A 44 -5.37 -4.06 -0.46
N GLY A 45 -6.36 -4.95 -0.35
CA GLY A 45 -7.59 -4.69 0.40
C GLY A 45 -8.34 -3.48 -0.18
N PRO A 46 -8.77 -2.51 0.65
CA PRO A 46 -9.36 -1.25 0.16
C PRO A 46 -8.38 -0.33 -0.58
N GLY A 47 -7.08 -0.64 -0.59
CA GLY A 47 -6.05 0.11 -1.32
C GLY A 47 -5.52 1.35 -0.60
N ASN A 48 -6.04 1.74 0.56
CA ASN A 48 -5.58 2.94 1.28
C ASN A 48 -4.13 2.82 1.76
N VAL A 49 -3.69 1.64 2.20
CA VAL A 49 -2.27 1.41 2.56
C VAL A 49 -1.37 1.57 1.33
N THR A 50 -1.80 1.00 0.20
CA THR A 50 -1.10 1.09 -1.08
C THR A 50 -0.96 2.54 -1.53
N HIS A 51 -2.07 3.29 -1.53
CA HIS A 51 -2.12 4.67 -1.98
C HIS A 51 -1.36 5.63 -1.03
N ASP A 52 -1.59 5.53 0.28
CA ASP A 52 -1.10 6.52 1.25
C ASP A 52 0.32 6.21 1.73
N VAL A 53 0.76 4.96 1.65
CA VAL A 53 2.04 4.51 2.22
C VAL A 53 3.00 4.00 1.16
N LEU A 54 2.59 3.10 0.28
CA LEU A 54 3.50 2.47 -0.68
C LEU A 54 3.82 3.38 -1.86
N LEU A 55 2.79 3.91 -2.52
CA LEU A 55 2.89 4.68 -3.77
C LEU A 55 3.85 5.89 -3.67
N PRO A 56 3.87 6.68 -2.57
CA PRO A 56 4.82 7.80 -2.44
C PRO A 56 6.30 7.43 -2.39
N HIS A 57 6.63 6.13 -2.25
CA HIS A 57 8.01 5.65 -2.09
C HIS A 57 8.53 4.84 -3.29
N LEU A 58 7.73 4.72 -4.35
CA LEU A 58 8.13 4.07 -5.60
C LEU A 58 8.98 5.01 -6.47
N ALA A 59 9.58 4.46 -7.53
CA ALA A 59 10.19 5.26 -8.58
C ALA A 59 9.14 6.10 -9.33
N GLU A 60 9.59 7.18 -9.98
CA GLU A 60 8.71 8.12 -10.70
C GLU A 60 7.89 7.45 -11.82
N ASP A 61 8.44 6.40 -12.45
CA ASP A 61 7.79 5.61 -13.50
C ASP A 61 7.13 4.33 -12.98
N GLY A 62 7.13 4.10 -11.67
CA GLY A 62 6.44 3.01 -11.00
C GLY A 62 4.94 3.27 -10.92
N VAL A 63 4.13 2.38 -11.51
CA VAL A 63 2.68 2.46 -11.49
C VAL A 63 2.11 1.18 -10.91
N ILE A 64 1.28 1.31 -9.88
CA ILE A 64 0.52 0.18 -9.32
C ILE A 64 -0.75 -0.03 -10.16
N VAL A 65 -0.98 -1.28 -10.58
CA VAL A 65 -2.14 -1.70 -11.39
C VAL A 65 -3.12 -2.56 -10.62
#